data_AF-A0A968LIC4-F1
#
_entry.id   AF-A0A968LIC4-F1
#
_cell.length_a   1.000
_cell.length_b   1.000
_cell.length_c   1.000
_cell.angle_alpha   90.00
_cell.angle_beta   90.00
_cell.angle_gamma   90.00
#
_symmetry.space_group_name_H-M   'P 1'
#
loop_
_entity.id
_entity.type
_entity.pdbx_description
1 polymer ?
#
loop_
_entity_poly.entity_id
_entity_poly.type
_entity_poly.pdbx_seq_one_letter_code
_entity_poly.pdbx_strand_id
1 'polypeptide(L)'
;MAGASHRRTLLRHVRWDDALAERIIAKVKQAEIHIVTNAPINLMLECRGDGYPKRRGVARIQQLLEAGVNVCCGQDDMQNMFYPYGNMDPLEVAAIAAHADHLSSPAQIQAAFDMPRYNAARLWGLSNYGVTVGAAANLVVLPATSAVDASAAIPP
;
A
#
# COMPACT_ATOMS: atom_id res chain seq x y z
N MET A 1 -8.89 42.82 -20.65
CA MET A 1 -8.51 42.76 -19.22
C MET A 1 -9.08 41.48 -18.63
N ALA A 2 -8.19 40.61 -18.13
CA ALA A 2 -8.51 39.25 -17.70
C ALA A 2 -9.17 39.24 -16.30
N GLY A 3 -10.41 38.77 -16.22
CA GLY A 3 -11.08 38.43 -14.96
C GLY A 3 -10.81 36.97 -14.63
N ALA A 4 -9.70 36.69 -13.94
CA ALA A 4 -9.39 35.36 -13.46
C ALA A 4 -10.37 34.98 -12.35
N SER A 5 -11.36 34.16 -12.72
CA SER A 5 -12.21 33.37 -11.84
C SER A 5 -11.36 32.73 -10.72
N HIS A 6 -11.51 33.24 -9.50
CA HIS A 6 -11.00 32.61 -8.28
C HIS A 6 -11.54 31.18 -8.19
N ARG A 7 -10.73 30.21 -8.67
CA ARG A 7 -11.01 28.78 -8.48
C ARG A 7 -10.97 28.52 -6.97
N ARG A 8 -12.05 27.91 -6.46
CA ARG A 8 -12.13 27.33 -5.12
C ARG A 8 -10.92 26.42 -4.88
N THR A 9 -9.91 26.90 -4.18
CA THR A 9 -8.83 26.08 -3.64
C THR A 9 -9.34 25.37 -2.40
N LEU A 10 -10.19 24.36 -2.59
CA LEU A 10 -10.41 23.36 -1.55
C LEU A 10 -9.14 22.52 -1.47
N LEU A 11 -8.49 22.57 -0.30
CA LEU A 11 -7.31 21.79 0.09
C LEU A 11 -7.58 20.28 0.00
N ARG A 12 -7.72 19.73 -1.20
CA ARG A 12 -7.88 18.28 -1.38
C ARG A 12 -6.52 17.62 -1.21
N HIS A 13 -6.31 17.02 -0.05
CA HIS A 13 -5.13 16.21 0.27
C HIS A 13 -5.06 14.89 -0.55
N VAL A 14 -6.09 14.65 -1.39
CA VAL A 14 -6.26 13.48 -2.23
C VAL A 14 -6.70 13.93 -3.63
N ARG A 15 -6.24 13.25 -4.70
CA ARG A 15 -6.52 13.68 -6.08
C ARG A 15 -8.01 13.72 -6.41
N TRP A 16 -8.79 12.80 -5.84
CA TRP A 16 -10.20 12.55 -6.14
C TRP A 16 -11.03 12.72 -4.87
N ASP A 17 -12.28 13.18 -5.00
CA ASP A 17 -13.22 13.19 -3.87
C ASP A 17 -13.66 11.78 -3.48
N ASP A 18 -14.19 11.67 -2.26
CA ASP A 18 -14.53 10.41 -1.62
C ASP A 18 -15.67 9.69 -2.33
N ALA A 19 -16.69 10.43 -2.79
CA ALA A 19 -17.79 9.83 -3.55
C ALA A 19 -17.32 9.15 -4.84
N LEU A 20 -16.40 9.79 -5.57
CA LEU A 20 -15.79 9.17 -6.74
C LEU A 20 -14.94 7.95 -6.35
N ALA A 21 -14.13 8.06 -5.29
CA ALA A 21 -13.27 6.98 -4.83
C ALA A 21 -14.08 5.75 -4.39
N GLU A 22 -15.10 5.92 -3.56
CA GLU A 22 -16.00 4.85 -3.11
C GLU A 22 -16.65 4.13 -4.29
N ARG A 23 -17.16 4.88 -5.28
CA ARG A 23 -17.75 4.31 -6.49
C ARG A 23 -16.73 3.50 -7.30
N ILE A 24 -15.49 3.95 -7.39
CA ILE A 24 -14.43 3.23 -8.11
C ILE A 24 -14.02 1.98 -7.32
N ILE A 25 -13.83 2.07 -6.02
CA ILE A 25 -13.48 0.95 -5.14
C ILE A 25 -14.55 -0.15 -5.23
N ALA A 26 -15.84 0.22 -5.21
CA ALA A 26 -16.94 -0.73 -5.39
C ALA A 26 -16.85 -1.47 -6.73
N LYS A 27 -16.50 -0.77 -7.82
CA LYS A 27 -16.29 -1.40 -9.14
C LYS A 27 -15.06 -2.30 -9.19
N VAL A 28 -13.95 -1.88 -8.57
CA VAL A 28 -12.73 -2.70 -8.43
C VAL A 28 -13.06 -3.99 -7.71
N LYS A 29 -13.81 -3.91 -6.60
CA LYS A 29 -14.27 -5.08 -5.86
C LYS A 29 -15.18 -5.97 -6.69
N GLN A 30 -16.18 -5.41 -7.37
CA GLN A 30 -17.11 -6.17 -8.22
C GLN A 30 -16.39 -6.89 -9.36
N ALA A 31 -15.34 -6.29 -9.91
CA ALA A 31 -14.53 -6.87 -10.97
C ALA A 31 -13.44 -7.83 -10.47
N GLU A 32 -13.34 -8.04 -9.15
CA GLU A 32 -12.33 -8.89 -8.51
C GLU A 32 -10.88 -8.50 -8.86
N ILE A 33 -10.65 -7.22 -9.12
CA ILE A 33 -9.34 -6.69 -9.47
C ILE A 33 -8.45 -6.63 -8.23
N HIS A 34 -7.20 -7.08 -8.36
CA HIS A 34 -6.17 -6.90 -7.36
C HIS A 34 -5.50 -5.54 -7.50
N ILE A 35 -5.16 -4.91 -6.39
CA ILE A 35 -4.41 -3.64 -6.37
C ILE A 35 -3.02 -3.89 -5.80
N VAL A 36 -2.00 -3.33 -6.47
CA VAL A 36 -0.63 -3.29 -5.96
C VAL A 36 -0.29 -1.85 -5.62
N THR A 37 0.15 -1.61 -4.38
CA THR A 37 0.66 -0.30 -3.93
C THR A 37 2.16 -0.36 -3.75
N ASN A 38 2.89 0.55 -4.38
CA ASN A 38 4.34 0.62 -4.31
C ASN A 38 4.75 1.85 -3.50
N ALA A 39 4.31 1.88 -2.24
CA ALA A 39 4.36 3.06 -1.39
C ALA A 39 5.75 3.72 -1.31
N PRO A 40 6.89 2.98 -1.21
CA PRO A 40 8.21 3.61 -1.14
C PRO A 40 8.50 4.52 -2.33
N ILE A 41 8.30 4.03 -3.55
CA ILE A 41 8.52 4.84 -4.76
C ILE A 41 7.38 5.83 -5.02
N ASN A 42 6.12 5.49 -4.71
CA ASN A 42 5.01 6.41 -4.89
C ASN A 42 5.24 7.71 -4.09
N LEU A 43 5.73 7.60 -2.86
CA LEU A 43 6.07 8.76 -2.03
C LEU A 43 7.21 9.63 -2.63
N MET A 44 8.07 9.05 -3.48
CA MET A 44 9.20 9.75 -4.11
C MET A 44 8.86 10.38 -5.47
N LEU A 45 8.01 9.72 -6.26
CA LEU A 45 7.70 10.12 -7.62
C LEU A 45 6.41 10.91 -7.75
N GLU A 46 5.40 10.56 -6.95
CA GLU A 46 4.08 11.17 -7.07
C GLU A 46 4.09 12.58 -6.51
N CYS A 47 3.15 13.39 -7.00
CA CYS A 47 2.90 14.75 -6.47
C CYS A 47 4.13 15.68 -6.49
N ARG A 48 5.15 15.39 -7.32
CA ARG A 48 6.34 16.25 -7.50
C ARG A 48 6.01 17.64 -8.01
N GLY A 49 4.98 17.76 -8.84
CA GLY A 49 4.46 19.05 -9.34
C GLY A 49 3.59 19.83 -8.34
N ASP A 50 3.23 19.25 -7.20
CA ASP A 50 2.45 19.96 -6.18
C ASP A 50 3.34 20.97 -5.43
N GLY A 51 2.78 22.15 -5.12
CA GLY A 51 3.30 23.07 -4.11
C GLY A 51 3.05 22.56 -2.68
N TYR A 52 2.93 23.47 -1.71
CA TYR A 52 2.53 23.10 -0.35
C TYR A 52 1.06 23.43 -0.08
N PRO A 53 0.30 22.53 0.58
CA PRO A 53 0.71 21.21 1.09
C PRO A 53 0.93 20.18 -0.04
N LYS A 54 1.92 19.29 0.14
CA LYS A 54 2.24 18.20 -0.80
C LYS A 54 1.48 16.93 -0.41
N ARG A 55 0.81 16.32 -1.39
CA ARG A 55 0.07 15.06 -1.19
C ARG A 55 1.01 13.85 -1.16
N ARG A 56 0.56 12.75 -0.56
CA ARG A 56 1.34 11.49 -0.48
C ARG A 56 1.40 10.73 -1.79
N GLY A 57 0.33 10.79 -2.59
CA GLY A 57 0.28 10.11 -3.89
C GLY A 57 0.16 8.59 -3.85
N VAL A 58 -0.06 7.97 -2.68
CA VAL A 58 -0.33 6.54 -2.57
C VAL A 58 -1.80 6.20 -2.87
N ALA A 59 -2.06 4.92 -3.16
CA ALA A 59 -3.42 4.39 -3.25
C ALA A 59 -4.16 4.53 -1.90
N ARG A 60 -5.49 4.46 -1.93
CA ARG A 60 -6.33 4.46 -0.71
C ARG A 60 -6.39 3.06 -0.09
N ILE A 61 -5.25 2.59 0.40
CA ILE A 61 -4.99 1.24 0.90
C ILE A 61 -6.06 0.82 1.92
N GLN A 62 -6.30 1.64 2.95
CA GLN A 62 -7.26 1.35 4.01
C GLN A 62 -8.66 1.14 3.45
N GLN A 63 -9.15 2.06 2.61
CA GLN A 63 -10.50 1.97 2.04
C GLN A 63 -10.66 0.77 1.10
N LEU A 64 -9.62 0.43 0.35
CA LEU A 64 -9.61 -0.76 -0.51
C LEU A 64 -9.67 -2.05 0.34
N LEU A 65 -8.86 -2.14 1.39
CA LEU A 65 -8.86 -3.26 2.33
C LEU A 65 -10.22 -3.41 3.04
N GLU A 66 -10.80 -2.31 3.52
CA GLU A 66 -12.13 -2.28 4.16
C GLU A 66 -13.25 -2.71 3.20
N ALA A 67 -13.14 -2.38 1.91
CA ALA A 67 -14.06 -2.85 0.88
C ALA A 67 -13.83 -4.32 0.47
N GLY A 68 -12.87 -5.01 1.08
CA GLY A 68 -12.52 -6.40 0.77
C GLY A 68 -11.83 -6.59 -0.58
N VAL A 69 -11.20 -5.55 -1.11
CA VAL A 69 -10.32 -5.66 -2.28
C VAL A 69 -9.00 -6.30 -1.83
N ASN A 70 -8.46 -7.22 -2.64
CA ASN A 70 -7.14 -7.77 -2.38
C ASN A 70 -6.08 -6.70 -2.71
N VAL A 71 -5.40 -6.20 -1.69
CA VAL A 71 -4.34 -5.20 -1.82
C VAL A 71 -3.00 -5.83 -1.47
N CYS A 72 -2.04 -5.72 -2.37
CA CYS A 72 -0.66 -6.16 -2.22
C CYS A 72 0.27 -4.95 -2.19
N CYS A 73 1.50 -5.14 -1.72
CA CYS A 73 2.53 -4.11 -1.82
C CYS A 73 3.81 -4.66 -2.44
N GLY A 74 4.56 -3.79 -3.11
CA GLY A 74 5.82 -4.14 -3.78
C GLY A 74 6.87 -3.04 -3.68
N GLN A 75 8.14 -3.42 -3.87
CA GLN A 75 9.27 -2.50 -3.88
C GLN A 75 9.30 -1.63 -5.14
N ASP A 76 8.88 -2.18 -6.28
CA ASP A 76 8.96 -1.61 -7.64
C ASP A 76 10.41 -1.45 -8.13
N ASP A 77 11.15 -0.53 -7.52
CA ASP A 77 12.49 -0.14 -7.90
C ASP A 77 13.44 -0.18 -6.70
N MET A 78 14.71 -0.47 -6.98
CA MET A 78 15.78 -0.44 -5.99
C MET A 78 17.04 0.15 -6.63
N GLN A 79 17.64 1.13 -5.95
CA GLN A 79 18.95 1.71 -6.29
C GLN A 79 19.12 2.06 -7.78
N ASN A 80 18.09 2.66 -8.38
CA ASN A 80 18.09 3.03 -9.79
C ASN A 80 17.73 4.50 -10.00
N MET A 81 17.60 4.90 -11.28
CA MET A 81 17.34 6.28 -11.67
C MET A 81 16.01 6.86 -11.16
N PHE A 82 15.04 6.02 -10.79
CA PHE A 82 13.72 6.43 -10.29
C PHE A 82 13.65 6.39 -8.76
N TYR A 83 14.27 5.39 -8.14
CA TYR A 83 14.28 5.20 -6.70
C TYR A 83 15.69 4.83 -6.20
N PRO A 84 16.41 5.76 -5.55
CA PRO A 84 17.79 5.52 -5.12
C PRO A 84 17.92 4.69 -3.84
N TYR A 85 16.81 4.42 -3.14
CA TYR A 85 16.78 3.68 -1.88
C TYR A 85 16.34 2.22 -2.10
N GLY A 86 16.08 1.49 -1.00
CA GLY A 86 15.46 0.16 -0.99
C GLY A 86 16.45 -0.98 -0.77
N ASN A 87 15.98 -2.02 -0.07
CA ASN A 87 16.75 -3.21 0.27
C ASN A 87 16.04 -4.53 -0.12
N MET A 88 14.96 -4.46 -0.91
CA MET A 88 14.09 -5.59 -1.26
C MET A 88 13.51 -6.32 -0.04
N ASP A 89 13.32 -5.61 1.09
CA ASP A 89 12.68 -6.14 2.28
C ASP A 89 11.15 -5.92 2.22
N PRO A 90 10.34 -6.99 2.12
CA PRO A 90 8.89 -6.84 2.07
C PRO A 90 8.28 -6.26 3.36
N LEU A 91 8.95 -6.40 4.51
CA LEU A 91 8.50 -5.81 5.77
C LEU A 91 8.71 -4.31 5.79
N GLU A 92 9.84 -3.83 5.26
CA GLU A 92 10.10 -2.40 5.04
C GLU A 92 9.02 -1.79 4.14
N VAL A 93 8.73 -2.43 3.00
CA VAL A 93 7.70 -1.98 2.05
C VAL A 93 6.32 -1.91 2.73
N ALA A 94 5.93 -2.95 3.47
CA ALA A 94 4.67 -3.01 4.18
C ALA A 94 4.58 -1.93 5.26
N ALA A 95 5.67 -1.67 6.00
CA ALA A 95 5.71 -0.63 7.00
C ALA A 95 5.59 0.77 6.38
N ILE A 96 6.29 1.05 5.28
CA ILE A 96 6.16 2.33 4.57
C ILE A 96 4.72 2.52 4.06
N ALA A 97 4.10 1.48 3.51
CA ALA A 97 2.70 1.52 3.10
C ALA A 97 1.75 1.79 4.28
N ALA A 98 1.99 1.16 5.44
CA ALA A 98 1.22 1.40 6.65
C ALA A 98 1.32 2.84 7.15
N HIS A 99 2.52 3.43 7.15
CA HIS A 99 2.72 4.84 7.49
C HIS A 99 2.05 5.77 6.49
N ALA A 100 2.16 5.47 5.20
CA ALA A 100 1.63 6.31 4.13
C ALA A 100 0.11 6.44 4.18
N ASP A 101 -0.61 5.39 4.59
CA ASP A 101 -2.08 5.39 4.66
C ASP A 101 -2.64 5.17 6.07
N HIS A 102 -1.84 5.48 7.10
CA HIS A 102 -2.24 5.53 8.51
C HIS A 102 -2.79 4.22 9.12
N LEU A 103 -2.26 3.08 8.69
CA LEU A 103 -2.60 1.76 9.24
C LEU A 103 -1.87 1.55 10.57
N SER A 104 -2.54 1.81 11.70
CA SER A 104 -1.88 1.86 13.03
C SER A 104 -2.49 0.94 14.09
N SER A 105 -3.73 0.49 13.94
CA SER A 105 -4.30 -0.51 14.85
C SER A 105 -3.67 -1.90 14.64
N PRO A 106 -3.67 -2.80 15.64
CA PRO A 106 -3.12 -4.15 15.47
C PRO A 106 -3.69 -4.91 14.26
N ALA A 107 -4.99 -4.75 13.97
CA ALA A 107 -5.63 -5.37 12.82
C ALA A 107 -5.17 -4.76 11.49
N GLN A 108 -4.96 -3.44 11.44
CA GLN A 108 -4.43 -2.75 10.26
C GLN A 108 -2.96 -3.08 10.01
N ILE A 109 -2.15 -3.20 11.07
CA ILE A 109 -0.75 -3.64 10.98
C ILE A 109 -0.69 -5.08 10.47
N GLN A 110 -1.54 -5.97 10.99
CA GLN A 110 -1.67 -7.34 10.48
C GLN A 110 -2.03 -7.35 8.99
N ALA A 111 -3.01 -6.54 8.57
CA ALA A 111 -3.40 -6.43 7.17
C ALA A 111 -2.24 -5.95 6.29
N ALA A 112 -1.47 -4.95 6.74
CA ALA A 112 -0.28 -4.49 6.04
C ALA A 112 0.80 -5.59 5.94
N PHE A 113 1.03 -6.30 7.05
CA PHE A 113 1.95 -7.43 7.12
C PHE A 113 1.53 -8.58 6.19
N ASP A 114 0.24 -8.76 5.90
CA ASP A 114 -0.28 -9.75 4.94
C ASP A 114 -0.15 -9.32 3.47
N MET A 115 -0.03 -8.02 3.17
CA MET A 115 0.06 -7.48 1.79
C MET A 115 1.18 -8.11 0.94
N PRO A 116 2.43 -8.21 1.41
CA PRO A 116 3.50 -8.83 0.62
C PRO A 116 3.50 -10.37 0.69
N ARG A 117 2.60 -10.97 1.49
CA ARG A 117 2.55 -12.42 1.75
C ARG A 117 1.31 -13.03 1.12
N TYR A 118 0.25 -13.22 1.92
CA TYR A 118 -0.95 -13.92 1.48
C TYR A 118 -1.68 -13.16 0.36
N ASN A 119 -1.69 -11.83 0.39
CA ASN A 119 -2.37 -11.06 -0.65
C ASN A 119 -1.60 -11.14 -1.98
N ALA A 120 -0.26 -11.05 -1.93
CA ALA A 120 0.60 -11.23 -3.08
C ALA A 120 0.47 -12.66 -3.68
N ALA A 121 0.41 -13.69 -2.84
CA ALA A 121 0.20 -15.07 -3.30
C ALA A 121 -1.16 -15.24 -4.00
N ARG A 122 -2.22 -14.61 -3.49
CA ARG A 122 -3.53 -14.58 -4.16
C ARG A 122 -3.46 -13.87 -5.52
N LEU A 123 -2.76 -12.73 -5.59
CA LEU A 123 -2.56 -12.00 -6.85
C LEU A 123 -1.85 -12.85 -7.91
N TRP A 124 -0.83 -13.60 -7.51
CA TRP A 124 -0.08 -14.48 -8.41
C TRP A 124 -0.81 -15.79 -8.75
N GLY A 125 -2.01 -16.03 -8.18
CA GLY A 125 -2.76 -17.26 -8.39
C GLY A 125 -2.08 -18.50 -7.82
N LEU A 126 -1.24 -18.34 -6.79
CA LEU A 126 -0.52 -19.46 -6.18
C LEU A 126 -1.52 -20.35 -5.42
N SER A 127 -1.65 -21.61 -5.85
CA SER A 127 -2.38 -22.63 -5.12
C SER A 127 -1.54 -23.19 -3.96
N ASN A 128 -2.17 -23.54 -2.84
CA ASN A 128 -1.52 -24.16 -1.67
C ASN A 128 -0.37 -23.34 -1.07
N TYR A 129 -0.49 -22.00 -1.07
CA TYR A 129 0.47 -21.11 -0.41
C TYR A 129 0.10 -20.86 1.06
N GLY A 130 1.03 -21.11 1.98
CA GLY A 130 0.89 -20.86 3.41
C GLY A 130 1.26 -22.06 4.27
N VAL A 131 1.28 -21.85 5.59
CA VAL A 131 1.63 -22.91 6.57
C VAL A 131 0.39 -23.74 6.87
N THR A 132 0.09 -24.70 6.01
CA THR A 132 -1.06 -25.61 6.13
C THR A 132 -0.65 -27.03 5.75
N VAL A 133 -1.35 -28.04 6.30
CA VAL A 133 -1.06 -29.45 6.00
C VAL A 133 -1.29 -29.73 4.51
N GLY A 134 -0.30 -30.34 3.86
CA GLY A 134 -0.34 -30.66 2.42
C GLY A 134 0.23 -29.57 1.50
N ALA A 135 0.52 -28.38 2.02
CA ALA A 135 1.26 -27.35 1.29
C ALA A 135 2.76 -27.68 1.21
N ALA A 136 3.46 -27.03 0.28
CA ALA A 136 4.93 -27.09 0.23
C ALA A 136 5.52 -26.49 1.52
N ALA A 137 6.62 -27.07 2.02
CA ALA A 137 7.28 -26.64 3.26
C ALA A 137 8.16 -25.38 3.07
N ASN A 138 7.61 -24.35 2.42
CA ASN A 138 8.27 -23.07 2.17
C ASN A 138 7.86 -22.09 3.27
N LEU A 139 8.78 -21.77 4.19
CA LEU A 139 8.51 -20.86 5.30
C LEU A 139 9.75 -20.06 5.70
N VAL A 140 9.51 -18.90 6.30
CA VAL A 140 10.52 -18.05 6.92
C VAL A 140 10.15 -17.88 8.38
N VAL A 141 11.15 -17.98 9.26
CA VAL A 141 10.98 -17.75 10.70
C VAL A 141 11.53 -16.37 11.03
N LEU A 142 10.69 -15.52 11.64
CA LEU A 142 11.07 -14.20 12.12
C LEU A 142 11.25 -14.26 13.65
N PRO A 143 12.20 -13.50 14.23
CA PRO A 143 12.37 -13.38 15.68
C PRO A 143 11.29 -12.44 16.27
N ALA A 144 10.03 -12.79 16.07
CA ALA A 144 8.87 -12.00 16.47
C ALA A 144 7.70 -12.92 16.83
N THR A 145 6.83 -12.41 17.70
CA THR A 145 5.67 -13.14 18.23
C THR A 145 4.34 -12.75 17.59
N SER A 146 4.33 -11.67 16.81
CA SER A 146 3.15 -11.16 16.12
C SER A 146 3.55 -10.29 14.92
N ALA A 147 2.58 -9.95 14.06
CA ALA A 147 2.80 -8.96 13.00
C ALA A 147 3.22 -7.59 13.56
N VAL A 148 2.64 -7.17 14.69
CA VAL A 148 2.99 -5.90 15.34
C VAL A 148 4.45 -5.90 15.79
N ASP A 149 4.88 -6.99 16.43
CA ASP A 149 6.26 -7.20 16.88
C ASP A 149 7.24 -7.23 15.68
N ALA A 150 6.90 -8.00 14.64
CA ALA A 150 7.70 -8.09 13.42
C ALA A 150 7.83 -6.73 12.71
N SER A 151 6.76 -5.94 12.65
CA SER A 151 6.77 -4.60 12.05
C SER A 151 7.52 -3.57 12.90
N ALA A 152 7.56 -3.73 14.23
CA ALA A 152 8.31 -2.84 15.12
C ALA A 152 9.82 -3.14 15.12
N ALA A 153 10.20 -4.38 14.80
CA ALA A 153 11.58 -4.85 14.79
C ALA A 153 12.35 -4.55 13.48
N ILE A 154 11.75 -3.83 12.53
CA ILE A 154 12.40 -3.45 11.27
C ILE A 154 13.62 -2.57 11.61
N PRO A 155 14.84 -2.96 11.21
CA PRO A 155 16.04 -2.17 11.46
C PRO A 155 15.91 -0.74 10.88
N PRO A 156 16.50 0.28 11.55
CA PRO A 156 16.51 1.64 11.04
C PRO A 156 17.33 1.81 9.76
#